data_AF-B8FJH8-F1
#
_entry.id   AF-B8FJH8-F1
#
_cell.length_a   1.000
_cell.length_b   1.000
_cell.length_c   1.000
_cell.angle_alpha   90.00
_cell.angle_beta   90.00
_cell.angle_gamma   90.00
#
_symmetry.space_group_name_H-M   'P 1'
#
loop_
_entity.id
_entity.type
_entity.pdbx_description
1 polymer ?
#
loop_
_entity_poly.entity_id
_entity_poly.type
_entity_poly.pdbx_seq_one_letter_code
_entity_poly.pdbx_strand_id
1 'polypeptide(L)'
;MSAENNPMVRRCPRLGNPIAFPYCMKCGENNGVCFKILDCWWEVFDVASYLKDALAPEDFQKLAAAQETGPQSKMASLLNVVEKVSK
;
A
#
# COMPACT_ATOMS: atom_id res chain seq x y z
N MET A 1 -9.25 -16.54 -20.86
CA MET A 1 -8.04 -15.78 -21.24
C MET A 1 -7.18 -15.69 -20.00
N SER A 2 -6.06 -16.40 -20.02
CA SER A 2 -5.19 -16.69 -18.89
C SER A 2 -4.49 -15.41 -18.44
N ALA A 3 -4.86 -14.89 -17.27
CA ALA A 3 -4.09 -13.86 -16.61
C ALA A 3 -2.76 -14.50 -16.18
N GLU A 4 -1.70 -14.15 -16.90
CA GLU A 4 -0.31 -14.35 -16.51
C GLU A 4 -0.08 -13.58 -15.20
N ASN A 5 -0.56 -14.15 -14.10
CA ASN A 5 -0.29 -13.69 -12.76
C ASN A 5 1.14 -14.10 -12.46
N ASN A 6 2.12 -13.40 -13.03
CA ASN A 6 3.48 -13.49 -12.51
C ASN A 6 3.40 -12.89 -11.11
N PRO A 7 3.43 -13.71 -10.04
CA PRO A 7 3.28 -13.17 -8.70
C PRO A 7 4.49 -12.29 -8.48
N MET A 8 4.30 -10.97 -8.38
CA MET A 8 5.42 -10.10 -8.03
C MET A 8 5.92 -10.57 -6.66
N VAL A 9 7.17 -11.05 -6.60
CA VAL A 9 7.78 -11.59 -5.38
C VAL A 9 8.86 -10.63 -4.91
N ARG A 10 8.85 -10.31 -3.61
CA ARG A 10 9.93 -9.57 -2.97
C ARG A 10 10.27 -10.19 -1.63
N ARG A 11 11.49 -9.94 -1.14
CA ARG A 11 11.86 -10.32 0.23
C ARG A 11 11.12 -9.42 1.23
N CYS A 12 10.34 -10.02 2.11
CA CYS A 12 9.67 -9.29 3.18
C CYS A 12 10.68 -8.91 4.27
N PRO A 13 10.80 -7.63 4.64
CA PRO A 13 11.67 -7.22 5.75
C PRO A 13 11.18 -7.74 7.11
N ARG A 14 9.87 -8.09 7.25
CA ARG A 14 9.31 -8.64 8.49
C ARG A 14 9.54 -10.14 8.64
N LEU A 15 9.39 -10.90 7.55
CA LEU A 15 9.44 -12.36 7.56
C LEU A 15 10.82 -12.92 7.17
N GLY A 16 11.67 -12.11 6.55
CA GLY A 16 12.99 -12.52 6.04
C GLY A 16 12.95 -13.39 4.78
N ASN A 17 11.76 -13.75 4.29
CA ASN A 17 11.52 -14.66 3.19
C ASN A 17 10.92 -13.96 1.95
N PRO A 18 11.13 -14.50 0.74
CA PRO A 18 10.45 -14.05 -0.47
C PRO A 18 8.94 -14.34 -0.38
N ILE A 19 8.13 -13.29 -0.53
CA ILE A 19 6.67 -13.37 -0.51
C ILE A 19 6.08 -12.72 -1.76
N ALA A 20 4.93 -13.22 -2.20
CA ALA A 20 4.20 -12.66 -3.32
C ALA A 20 3.34 -11.45 -2.88
N PHE A 21 3.10 -10.51 -3.80
CA PHE A 21 2.22 -9.35 -3.57
C PHE A 21 0.83 -9.72 -3.00
N PRO A 22 0.12 -10.76 -3.49
CA PRO A 22 -1.17 -11.17 -2.94
C PRO A 22 -1.11 -11.60 -1.47
N TYR A 23 0.06 -12.08 -1.00
CA TYR A 23 0.26 -12.40 0.40
C TYR A 23 0.28 -11.13 1.25
N CYS A 24 0.96 -10.06 0.78
CA CYS A 24 0.91 -8.76 1.46
C CYS A 24 -0.52 -8.24 1.60
N MET A 25 -1.42 -8.53 0.65
CA MET A 25 -2.82 -8.10 0.72
C MET A 25 -3.67 -8.83 1.77
N LYS A 26 -3.20 -9.95 2.32
CA LYS A 26 -3.95 -10.76 3.31
C LYS A 26 -3.23 -10.90 4.66
N CYS A 27 -2.00 -10.40 4.75
CA CYS A 27 -1.13 -10.53 5.93
C CYS A 27 -1.24 -9.32 6.89
N GLY A 28 -2.09 -8.36 6.59
CA GLY A 28 -2.38 -7.22 7.46
C GLY A 28 -3.24 -7.61 8.67
N GLU A 29 -3.43 -6.63 9.55
CA GLU A 29 -4.27 -6.79 10.73
C GLU A 29 -5.74 -7.01 10.31
N ASN A 30 -6.50 -7.80 11.07
CA ASN A 30 -7.89 -8.18 10.75
C ASN A 30 -8.08 -8.78 9.34
N ASN A 31 -7.14 -9.62 8.87
CA ASN A 31 -7.19 -10.22 7.54
C ASN A 31 -7.05 -9.20 6.38
N GLY A 32 -6.59 -7.99 6.69
CA GLY A 32 -6.44 -6.90 5.74
C GLY A 32 -5.09 -6.87 5.03
N VAL A 33 -4.80 -5.72 4.42
CA VAL A 33 -3.56 -5.48 3.70
C VAL A 33 -2.44 -5.05 4.66
N CYS A 34 -1.22 -5.51 4.42
CA CYS A 34 -0.05 -5.15 5.20
C CYS A 34 0.17 -3.62 5.18
N PHE A 35 0.29 -2.97 6.34
CA PHE A 35 0.51 -1.53 6.42
C PHE A 35 1.81 -1.05 5.74
N LYS A 36 2.81 -1.93 5.57
CA LYS A 36 4.05 -1.65 4.84
C LYS A 36 3.95 -1.92 3.34
N ILE A 37 2.80 -2.31 2.81
CA ILE A 37 2.67 -2.65 1.38
C ILE A 37 3.04 -1.46 0.49
N LEU A 38 2.65 -0.23 0.89
CA LEU A 38 3.00 0.99 0.16
C LEU A 38 4.51 1.20 0.19
N ASP A 39 5.12 1.15 1.38
CA ASP A 39 6.56 1.32 1.61
C ASP A 39 7.43 0.21 0.99
N CYS A 40 6.89 -0.99 0.84
CA CYS A 40 7.55 -2.06 0.13
C CYS A 40 7.43 -1.82 -1.39
N TRP A 41 6.21 -1.74 -1.90
CA TRP A 41 5.95 -1.88 -3.32
C TRP A 41 6.01 -0.58 -4.14
N TRP A 42 6.12 0.60 -3.51
CA TRP A 42 6.18 1.89 -4.21
C TRP A 42 7.34 2.00 -5.21
N GLU A 43 8.48 1.35 -4.95
CA GLU A 43 9.61 1.35 -5.90
C GLU A 43 9.39 0.42 -7.10
N VAL A 44 8.46 -0.54 -7.00
CA VAL A 44 8.20 -1.54 -8.04
C VAL A 44 7.14 -1.04 -9.02
N PHE A 45 6.05 -0.48 -8.49
CA PHE A 45 4.95 0.07 -9.29
C PHE A 45 4.11 1.03 -8.44
N ASP A 46 3.14 1.70 -9.07
CA ASP A 46 2.19 2.58 -8.37
C ASP A 46 1.16 1.76 -7.55
N VAL A 47 1.64 1.20 -6.45
CA VAL A 47 0.85 0.39 -5.52
C VAL A 47 -0.24 1.21 -4.84
N ALA A 48 -0.06 2.53 -4.71
CA ALA A 48 -1.05 3.41 -4.10
C ALA A 48 -2.32 3.48 -4.95
N SER A 49 -2.22 3.77 -6.25
CA SER A 49 -3.37 3.79 -7.15
C SER A 49 -4.00 2.42 -7.29
N TYR A 50 -3.18 1.36 -7.38
CA TYR A 50 -3.68 -0.01 -7.41
C TYR A 50 -4.54 -0.35 -6.19
N LEU A 51 -4.07 -0.02 -4.98
CA LEU A 51 -4.82 -0.28 -3.75
C LEU A 51 -6.07 0.58 -3.63
N LYS A 52 -6.05 1.80 -4.15
CA LYS A 52 -7.23 2.67 -4.18
C LYS A 52 -8.35 2.12 -5.06
N ASP A 53 -7.99 1.41 -6.14
CA ASP A 53 -8.95 0.73 -7.03
C ASP A 53 -9.36 -0.66 -6.49
N ALA A 54 -8.41 -1.39 -5.92
CA ALA A 54 -8.62 -2.76 -5.45
C ALA A 54 -9.28 -2.87 -4.05
N LEU A 55 -9.11 -1.87 -3.18
CA LEU A 55 -9.66 -1.85 -1.83
C LEU A 55 -10.88 -0.94 -1.72
N ALA A 56 -11.73 -1.25 -0.75
CA ALA A 56 -12.74 -0.29 -0.31
C ALA A 56 -12.06 1.00 0.18
N PRO A 57 -12.68 2.17 -0.05
CA PRO A 57 -12.11 3.45 0.37
C PRO A 57 -11.83 3.50 1.87
N GLU A 58 -12.65 2.83 2.69
CA GLU A 58 -12.47 2.74 4.14
C GLU A 58 -11.19 1.98 4.53
N ASP A 59 -10.90 0.86 3.86
CA ASP A 59 -9.67 0.08 4.11
C ASP A 59 -8.44 0.83 3.64
N PHE A 60 -8.53 1.52 2.49
CA PHE A 60 -7.45 2.38 2.02
C PHE A 60 -7.16 3.52 2.99
N GLN A 61 -8.21 4.18 3.52
CA GLN A 61 -8.05 5.25 4.53
C GLN A 61 -7.41 4.74 5.82
N LYS A 62 -7.79 3.55 6.31
CA LYS A 62 -7.15 2.92 7.49
C LYS A 62 -5.67 2.65 7.22
N LEU A 63 -5.33 2.23 6.01
CA LEU A 63 -3.95 1.94 5.62
C LEU A 63 -3.11 3.22 5.52
N ALA A 64 -3.67 4.28 4.94
CA ALA A 64 -3.07 5.61 4.91
C ALA A 64 -2.83 6.14 6.35
N ALA A 65 -3.84 6.06 7.23
CA ALA A 65 -3.72 6.48 8.62
C ALA A 65 -2.70 5.65 9.43
N ALA A 66 -2.58 4.35 9.16
CA ALA A 66 -1.55 3.49 9.75
C ALA A 66 -0.14 3.88 9.26
N GLN A 67 -0.02 4.43 8.05
CA GLN A 67 1.22 4.98 7.53
C GLN A 67 1.58 6.33 8.18
N GLU A 68 0.58 7.18 8.45
CA GLU A 68 0.74 8.49 9.10
C GLU A 68 1.15 8.38 10.58
N THR A 69 0.70 7.34 11.27
CA THR A 69 1.02 7.09 12.70
C THR A 69 2.35 6.37 12.92
N GLY A 70 3.01 5.88 11.87
CA GLY A 70 4.35 5.31 11.94
C GLY A 70 5.45 6.39 12.10
N PRO A 71 6.55 6.11 12.80
CA PRO A 71 7.67 7.05 12.92
C PRO A 71 8.31 7.28 11.55
N GLN A 72 7.95 8.39 10.91
CA GLN A 72 8.50 8.92 9.67
C GLN A 72 8.40 7.99 8.44
N SER A 73 7.30 8.07 7.71
CA SER A 73 7.40 8.06 6.24
C SER A 73 7.18 9.48 5.74
N LYS A 74 8.25 10.11 5.24
CA LYS A 74 8.28 11.47 4.68
C LYS A 74 7.34 11.69 3.47
N MET A 75 6.49 10.72 3.14
CA MET A 75 5.56 10.74 2.01
C MET A 75 4.23 11.43 2.33
N ALA A 76 3.86 11.58 3.61
CA ALA A 76 2.61 12.24 4.03
C ALA A 76 2.57 13.76 3.73
N SER A 77 3.66 14.36 3.23
CA SER A 77 3.71 15.80 2.93
C SER A 77 3.18 16.18 1.53
N LEU A 78 2.91 15.21 0.64
CA LEU A 78 2.55 15.50 -0.75
C LEU A 78 1.05 15.55 -1.07
N LEU A 79 0.14 15.40 -0.10
CA LEU A 79 -1.31 15.55 -0.34
C LEU A 79 -1.91 16.90 0.09
N ASN A 80 -1.11 17.87 0.56
CA ASN A 80 -1.62 19.17 1.00
C ASN A 80 -1.74 20.25 -0.10
N VAL A 81 -1.71 19.92 -1.39
CA VAL A 81 -1.90 20.94 -2.44
C VAL A 81 -2.74 20.40 -3.59
N VAL A 82 -4.04 20.23 -3.36
CA VAL A 82 -5.02 20.51 -4.41
C VAL A 82 -6.09 21.42 -3.81
N GLU A 83 -5.73 22.71 -3.83
CA GLU A 83 -6.62 23.77 -4.30
C GLU A 83 -7.91 24.00 -3.49
N LYS A 84 -7.73 24.52 -2.27
CA LYS A 84 -8.78 25.28 -1.57
C LYS A 84 -8.67 26.78 -1.87
N VAL A 85 -8.57 27.17 -3.15
CA VAL A 85 -8.74 28.57 -3.61
C VAL A 85 -9.15 28.47 -5.08
N SER A 86 -10.40 28.67 -5.46
CA SER A 86 -10.87 30.04 -5.70
C SER A 86 -12.40 30.15 -5.56
N LYS A 87 -12.75 31.30 -4.98
CA LYS A 87 -14.07 31.91 -4.83
C LYS A 87 -14.60 32.42 -6.17
#